data_AF-A0A1L9PCL5-F1
#
_entry.id   AF-A0A1L9PCL5-F1
#
_cell.length_a   1.000
_cell.length_b   1.000
_cell.length_c   1.000
_cell.angle_alpha   90.00
_cell.angle_beta   90.00
_cell.angle_gamma   90.00
#
_symmetry.space_group_name_H-M   'P 1'
#
loop_
_entity.id
_entity.type
_entity.pdbx_description
1 polymer ?
#
loop_
_entity_poly.entity_id
_entity_poly.type
_entity_poly.pdbx_seq_one_letter_code
_entity_poly.pdbx_strand_id
1 'polypeptide(L)'
;MHIPSTTLLIALAAAAHAKVAPEWLQENHSNGDNPPTGKVDDVQKVVLTGGRDALNQTQPSSCPTIMIGTAKPKGDKDTGWEELPTVAGFDLKRVVVDDDTNATLPYFVENTKDFSRVKRVIVTIAGARRNLANSSVLDMRNALVCAAGKDSVNADMDRVLVTAPQWLNEDDVDAGAGTSDDIYFEGNDYQKGDAAVGPGDVNLSSFEAMDKLVKSFWNKDVYPELDTVVIASHSLGAQMIQRYAMLRPTQPEDSKVHYGVMNPGSYAWPVTDRPLDDSSCNGTYNDWPYGISDDEPDAFPKYVRTDAVAGRSSIRERYFSRNIFYGFGLKDHGKGDSNCQAQWQGSTHLGRGRNFDDMLKGLSGGFPKSQSVHYIEGVSHQDYKMFISDAMQKKMFLFDDNE
;
A
#
# COMPACT_ATOMS: atom_id res chain seq x y z
N MET A 1 54.69 -36.80 -29.78
CA MET A 1 54.48 -35.87 -28.66
C MET A 1 53.01 -35.46 -28.66
N HIS A 2 52.29 -35.88 -27.64
CA HIS A 2 50.90 -35.53 -27.33
C HIS A 2 50.90 -34.72 -26.03
N ILE A 3 49.74 -34.11 -25.70
CA ILE A 3 49.33 -33.37 -24.46
C ILE A 3 49.16 -31.84 -24.72
N PRO A 4 48.10 -31.15 -24.21
CA PRO A 4 46.73 -31.10 -24.74
C PRO A 4 46.18 -29.64 -24.75
N SER A 5 44.88 -29.39 -24.95
CA SER A 5 44.12 -28.48 -24.07
C SER A 5 42.65 -28.33 -24.47
N THR A 6 41.80 -28.88 -23.60
CA THR A 6 40.72 -28.21 -22.87
C THR A 6 39.63 -27.46 -23.66
N THR A 7 38.47 -28.12 -23.65
CA THR A 7 37.10 -27.61 -23.72
C THR A 7 36.88 -26.24 -23.08
N LEU A 8 36.20 -25.33 -23.79
CA LEU A 8 35.30 -24.38 -23.14
C LEU A 8 33.99 -24.35 -23.93
N LEU A 9 33.01 -25.12 -23.44
CA LEU A 9 31.60 -24.90 -23.79
C LEU A 9 31.25 -23.49 -23.28
N ILE A 10 31.11 -22.55 -24.18
CA ILE A 10 30.39 -21.31 -23.89
C ILE A 10 28.92 -21.71 -23.82
N ALA A 11 28.42 -21.95 -22.61
CA ALA A 11 26.99 -21.89 -22.37
C ALA A 11 26.55 -20.47 -22.72
N LEU A 12 25.88 -20.29 -23.86
CA LEU A 12 25.07 -19.11 -24.10
C LEU A 12 23.97 -19.14 -23.03
N ALA A 13 24.17 -18.39 -21.95
CA ALA A 13 23.06 -17.87 -21.18
C ALA A 13 22.20 -17.09 -22.17
N ALA A 14 20.97 -17.55 -22.38
CA ALA A 14 19.99 -16.84 -23.18
C ALA A 14 19.84 -15.43 -22.59
N ALA A 15 20.37 -14.44 -23.29
CA ALA A 15 20.21 -13.04 -22.95
C ALA A 15 18.71 -12.72 -23.01
N ALA A 16 18.09 -12.65 -21.84
CA ALA A 16 16.78 -12.03 -21.70
C ALA A 16 16.91 -10.58 -22.17
N HIS A 17 16.02 -10.20 -23.08
CA HIS A 17 15.70 -8.86 -23.57
C HIS A 17 16.40 -7.72 -22.80
N ALA A 18 17.19 -6.90 -23.51
CA ALA A 18 17.86 -5.74 -22.95
C ALA A 18 16.85 -4.76 -22.34
N LYS A 19 16.48 -5.00 -21.09
CA LYS A 19 15.83 -4.04 -20.21
C LYS A 19 16.84 -2.92 -20.03
N VAL A 20 16.40 -1.69 -20.26
CA VAL A 20 17.19 -0.50 -19.95
C VAL A 20 17.65 -0.63 -18.51
N ALA A 21 18.97 -0.79 -18.30
CA ALA A 21 19.55 -0.86 -16.96
C ALA A 21 19.13 0.41 -16.21
N PRO A 22 18.60 0.36 -14.99
CA PRO A 22 18.12 1.57 -14.33
C PRO A 22 19.20 2.63 -14.07
N GLU A 23 20.49 2.24 -14.07
CA GLU A 23 21.64 3.15 -14.10
C GLU A 23 21.71 3.94 -15.41
N TRP A 24 21.33 3.32 -16.54
CA TRP A 24 21.20 4.00 -17.83
C TRP A 24 20.19 5.14 -17.73
N LEU A 25 19.09 4.98 -16.99
CA LEU A 25 18.14 6.09 -16.78
C LEU A 25 18.83 7.25 -16.05
N GLN A 26 19.69 6.98 -15.06
CA GLN A 26 20.42 8.03 -14.37
C GLN A 26 21.51 8.68 -15.26
N GLU A 27 22.13 7.95 -16.17
CA GLU A 27 23.13 8.46 -17.12
C GLU A 27 22.52 9.27 -18.28
N ASN A 28 21.28 8.96 -18.67
CA ASN A 28 20.62 9.53 -19.86
C ASN A 28 19.55 10.58 -19.53
N HIS A 29 19.43 10.96 -18.26
CA HIS A 29 18.55 12.04 -17.82
C HIS A 29 19.30 13.09 -17.00
N SER A 30 18.73 14.29 -16.96
CA SER A 30 19.15 15.40 -16.10
C SER A 30 18.06 15.74 -15.07
N ASN A 31 18.47 16.30 -13.93
CA ASN A 31 17.51 16.90 -12.99
C ASN A 31 16.66 17.96 -13.70
N GLY A 32 15.34 17.85 -13.59
CA GLY A 32 14.41 18.78 -14.25
C GLY A 32 13.94 18.33 -15.63
N ASP A 33 14.40 17.19 -16.14
CA ASP A 33 13.85 16.62 -17.38
C ASP A 33 12.37 16.28 -17.21
N ASN A 34 11.64 16.25 -18.32
CA ASN A 34 10.29 15.70 -18.34
C ASN A 34 10.33 14.18 -18.08
N PRO A 35 9.32 13.62 -17.41
CA PRO A 35 9.23 12.18 -17.21
C PRO A 35 9.26 11.42 -18.55
N PRO A 36 9.88 10.22 -18.60
CA PRO A 36 10.09 9.49 -19.84
C PRO A 36 8.80 8.94 -20.46
N THR A 37 7.69 8.90 -19.70
CA THR A 37 6.40 8.37 -20.16
C THR A 37 5.22 9.14 -19.59
N GLY A 38 4.12 9.15 -20.34
CA GLY A 38 2.81 9.65 -19.92
C GLY A 38 2.61 11.16 -20.05
N LYS A 39 1.34 11.58 -19.90
CA LYS A 39 0.98 12.98 -19.69
C LYS A 39 1.34 13.37 -18.27
N VAL A 40 1.76 14.61 -18.08
CA VAL A 40 2.21 15.13 -16.79
C VAL A 40 1.63 16.52 -16.56
N ASP A 41 1.48 16.90 -15.30
CA ASP A 41 1.39 18.32 -14.95
C ASP A 41 2.80 18.97 -15.04
N ASP A 42 2.88 20.30 -15.04
CA ASP A 42 4.14 21.02 -15.29
C ASP A 42 5.20 20.82 -14.18
N VAL A 43 4.86 20.16 -13.07
CA VAL A 43 5.70 20.06 -11.86
C VAL A 43 6.35 18.69 -11.66
N GLN A 44 5.84 17.64 -12.31
CA GLN A 44 6.46 16.32 -12.25
C GLN A 44 7.70 16.28 -13.14
N LYS A 45 8.88 16.27 -12.52
CA LYS A 45 10.18 16.24 -13.20
C LYS A 45 11.02 15.05 -12.74
N VAL A 46 11.99 14.68 -13.58
CA VAL A 46 13.03 13.72 -13.21
C VAL A 46 13.92 14.30 -12.11
N VAL A 47 14.12 13.51 -11.06
CA VAL A 47 15.01 13.78 -9.95
C VAL A 47 16.04 12.65 -9.87
N LEU A 48 17.31 13.00 -10.04
CA LEU A 48 18.46 12.12 -9.92
C LEU A 48 18.91 12.01 -8.47
N THR A 49 19.77 11.03 -8.20
CA THR A 49 20.40 10.80 -6.89
C THR A 49 20.87 12.10 -6.22
N GLY A 50 20.44 12.32 -4.97
CA GLY A 50 20.76 13.51 -4.17
C GLY A 50 19.90 14.76 -4.48
N GLY A 51 19.20 14.76 -5.62
CA GLY A 51 18.21 15.77 -5.98
C GLY A 51 16.94 15.66 -5.13
N ARG A 52 16.09 16.70 -5.21
CA ARG A 52 14.86 16.80 -4.44
C ARG A 52 13.69 17.23 -5.32
N ASP A 53 12.51 16.68 -5.06
CA ASP A 53 11.29 17.09 -5.73
C ASP A 53 10.59 18.29 -5.04
N ALA A 54 9.41 18.65 -5.53
CA ALA A 54 8.62 19.76 -5.01
C ALA A 54 8.15 19.57 -3.55
N LEU A 55 8.09 18.33 -3.06
CA LEU A 55 7.75 17.98 -1.69
C LEU A 55 9.00 17.68 -0.83
N ASN A 56 10.18 18.06 -1.31
CA ASN A 56 11.47 17.90 -0.62
C ASN A 56 11.86 16.43 -0.39
N GLN A 57 11.24 15.50 -1.13
CA GLN A 57 11.61 14.10 -1.15
C GLN A 57 12.89 13.92 -1.98
N THR A 58 13.83 13.12 -1.47
CA THR A 58 15.15 12.94 -2.07
C THR A 58 15.22 11.59 -2.77
N GLN A 59 15.78 11.56 -3.99
CA GLN A 59 16.18 10.30 -4.62
C GLN A 59 17.44 9.78 -3.90
N PRO A 60 17.37 8.68 -3.13
CA PRO A 60 18.48 8.24 -2.32
C PRO A 60 19.53 7.52 -3.17
N SER A 61 20.79 7.62 -2.77
CA SER A 61 21.91 6.95 -3.45
C SER A 61 21.83 5.42 -3.42
N SER A 62 20.99 4.86 -2.54
CA SER A 62 20.66 3.43 -2.51
C SER A 62 19.80 2.99 -3.69
N CYS A 63 19.32 3.92 -4.52
CA CYS A 63 18.55 3.68 -5.72
C CYS A 63 19.21 4.46 -6.88
N PRO A 64 20.23 3.89 -7.57
CA PRO A 64 20.96 4.56 -8.65
C PRO A 64 20.14 4.60 -9.95
N THR A 65 18.94 5.18 -9.87
CA THR A 65 17.99 5.35 -10.95
C THR A 65 17.33 6.73 -10.84
N ILE A 66 16.34 7.01 -11.70
CA ILE A 66 15.54 8.23 -11.63
C ILE A 66 14.36 8.09 -10.66
N MET A 67 14.03 9.19 -9.98
CA MET A 67 12.74 9.39 -9.34
C MET A 67 11.91 10.32 -10.21
N ILE A 68 10.64 10.02 -10.39
CA ILE A 68 9.68 10.99 -10.91
C ILE A 68 9.11 11.72 -9.70
N GLY A 69 9.32 13.03 -9.67
CA GLY A 69 8.84 13.89 -8.59
C GLY A 69 7.32 13.88 -8.48
N THR A 70 6.82 14.28 -7.33
CA THR A 70 5.39 14.29 -7.01
C THR A 70 4.58 15.29 -7.84
N ALA A 71 3.31 14.98 -8.07
CA ALA A 71 2.35 15.93 -8.65
C ALA A 71 2.00 17.02 -7.62
N LYS A 72 1.49 18.16 -8.09
CA LYS A 72 1.07 19.26 -7.20
C LYS A 72 -0.33 19.73 -7.59
N PRO A 73 -1.39 18.98 -7.21
CA PRO A 73 -2.76 19.42 -7.40
C PRO A 73 -3.02 20.72 -6.62
N LYS A 74 -4.03 21.45 -7.05
CA LYS A 74 -4.60 22.57 -6.30
C LYS A 74 -5.33 22.08 -5.03
N GLY A 75 -5.47 22.98 -4.06
CA GLY A 75 -5.99 22.69 -2.73
C GLY A 75 -4.94 22.13 -1.76
N ASP A 76 -5.39 21.68 -0.59
CA ASP A 76 -4.54 21.12 0.46
C ASP A 76 -5.27 20.14 1.38
N LYS A 77 -4.52 19.49 2.28
CA LYS A 77 -5.06 18.46 3.18
C LYS A 77 -6.10 18.98 4.19
N ASP A 78 -6.09 20.28 4.50
CA ASP A 78 -6.87 20.91 5.57
C ASP A 78 -8.15 21.56 5.03
N THR A 79 -8.13 22.05 3.79
CA THR A 79 -9.28 22.71 3.14
C THR A 79 -9.86 21.93 1.96
N GLY A 80 -9.29 20.75 1.67
CA GLY A 80 -9.70 19.91 0.56
C GLY A 80 -8.83 20.13 -0.68
N TRP A 81 -8.65 19.06 -1.44
CA TRP A 81 -8.03 19.13 -2.76
C TRP A 81 -9.04 19.60 -3.81
N GLU A 82 -8.67 20.52 -4.69
CA GLU A 82 -9.58 21.10 -5.70
C GLU A 82 -9.63 20.26 -6.98
N GLU A 83 -8.72 19.31 -7.16
CA GLU A 83 -8.64 18.46 -8.34
C GLU A 83 -7.93 17.12 -8.07
N LEU A 84 -8.28 16.11 -8.86
CA LEU A 84 -7.46 14.90 -9.02
C LEU A 84 -6.38 15.20 -10.07
N PRO A 85 -5.08 15.12 -9.77
CA PRO A 85 -4.07 15.58 -10.72
C PRO A 85 -3.80 14.56 -11.82
N THR A 86 -3.15 15.03 -12.88
CA THR A 86 -2.57 14.17 -13.90
C THR A 86 -1.25 13.60 -13.39
N VAL A 87 -1.08 12.28 -13.43
CA VAL A 87 0.11 11.59 -12.90
C VAL A 87 0.91 10.96 -14.03
N ALA A 88 2.21 11.21 -14.04
CA ALA A 88 3.14 10.71 -15.05
C ALA A 88 3.08 9.18 -15.17
N GLY A 89 2.62 8.68 -16.32
CA GLY A 89 2.55 7.26 -16.63
C GLY A 89 1.33 6.52 -16.05
N PHE A 90 0.29 7.25 -15.61
CA PHE A 90 -0.94 6.68 -15.08
C PHE A 90 -2.18 7.24 -15.77
N ASP A 91 -3.20 6.41 -15.89
CA ASP A 91 -4.57 6.83 -16.18
C ASP A 91 -5.36 6.92 -14.87
N LEU A 92 -6.20 7.95 -14.75
CA LEU A 92 -7.25 8.00 -13.74
C LEU A 92 -8.48 7.26 -14.27
N LYS A 93 -8.78 6.10 -13.69
CA LYS A 93 -9.95 5.27 -14.01
C LYS A 93 -10.93 5.26 -12.84
N ARG A 94 -12.10 4.68 -13.07
CA ARG A 94 -13.18 4.53 -12.10
C ARG A 94 -13.70 3.10 -12.15
N VAL A 95 -13.81 2.47 -10.99
CA VAL A 95 -14.50 1.19 -10.83
C VAL A 95 -15.86 1.46 -10.20
N VAL A 96 -16.93 0.90 -10.76
CA VAL A 96 -18.25 0.95 -10.13
C VAL A 96 -18.20 0.07 -8.87
N VAL A 97 -18.50 0.66 -7.73
CA VAL A 97 -18.44 0.00 -6.42
C VAL A 97 -19.82 -0.24 -5.82
N ASP A 98 -20.81 0.54 -6.25
CA ASP A 98 -22.21 0.37 -5.91
C ASP A 98 -23.03 0.34 -7.20
N ASP A 99 -23.61 -0.82 -7.50
CA ASP A 99 -24.36 -1.06 -8.73
C ASP A 99 -25.75 -0.39 -8.70
N ASP A 100 -26.30 -0.12 -7.51
CA ASP A 100 -27.64 0.46 -7.35
C ASP A 100 -27.62 1.98 -7.59
N THR A 101 -26.57 2.64 -7.11
CA THR A 101 -26.36 4.09 -7.26
C THR A 101 -25.45 4.44 -8.44
N ASN A 102 -24.79 3.45 -9.03
CA ASN A 102 -23.71 3.61 -10.01
C ASN A 102 -22.51 4.42 -9.48
N ALA A 103 -22.33 4.46 -8.16
CA ALA A 103 -21.22 5.18 -7.55
C ALA A 103 -19.88 4.49 -7.83
N THR A 104 -18.83 5.30 -7.97
CA THR A 104 -17.52 4.88 -8.41
C THR A 104 -16.42 5.15 -7.39
N LEU A 105 -15.40 4.29 -7.38
CA LEU A 105 -14.12 4.59 -6.73
C LEU A 105 -13.11 5.00 -7.80
N PRO A 106 -12.61 6.25 -7.79
CA PRO A 106 -11.53 6.66 -8.67
C PRO A 106 -10.22 5.96 -8.26
N TYR A 107 -9.40 5.58 -9.24
CA TYR A 107 -8.10 4.97 -8.99
C TYR A 107 -7.11 5.25 -10.13
N PHE A 108 -5.84 5.42 -9.78
CA PHE A 108 -4.74 5.52 -10.74
C PHE A 108 -4.23 4.13 -11.09
N VAL A 109 -3.99 3.88 -12.37
CA VAL A 109 -3.38 2.63 -12.89
C VAL A 109 -2.33 2.97 -13.94
N GLU A 110 -1.17 2.30 -13.91
CA GLU A 110 -0.13 2.57 -14.91
C GLU A 110 -0.67 2.33 -16.34
N ASN A 111 -0.36 3.26 -17.25
CA ASN A 111 -0.75 3.19 -18.65
C ASN A 111 0.40 2.79 -19.59
N THR A 112 1.55 2.43 -19.01
CA THR A 112 2.77 2.05 -19.72
C THR A 112 2.98 0.54 -19.82
N LYS A 113 2.09 -0.26 -19.22
CA LYS A 113 2.22 -1.73 -19.10
C LYS A 113 1.44 -2.46 -20.19
N ASP A 114 1.98 -3.59 -20.63
CA ASP A 114 1.22 -4.62 -21.35
C ASP A 114 0.47 -5.48 -20.32
N PHE A 115 -0.83 -5.23 -20.16
CA PHE A 115 -1.66 -5.91 -19.17
C PHE A 115 -1.73 -7.43 -19.37
N SER A 116 -1.50 -7.94 -20.60
CA SER A 116 -1.48 -9.38 -20.87
C SER A 116 -0.33 -10.11 -20.19
N ARG A 117 0.75 -9.40 -19.85
CA ARG A 117 1.96 -9.94 -19.23
C ARG A 117 2.05 -9.70 -17.72
N VAL A 118 1.09 -8.95 -17.16
CA VAL A 118 1.08 -8.62 -15.74
C VAL A 118 0.87 -9.89 -14.93
N LYS A 119 1.84 -10.22 -14.07
CA LYS A 119 1.76 -11.33 -13.10
C LYS A 119 1.41 -10.87 -11.70
N ARG A 120 1.67 -9.61 -11.38
CA ARG A 120 1.40 -9.05 -10.06
C ARG A 120 0.86 -7.63 -10.14
N VAL A 121 -0.19 -7.36 -9.38
CA VAL A 121 -0.70 -6.01 -9.15
C VAL A 121 -0.30 -5.55 -7.75
N ILE A 122 0.22 -4.33 -7.64
CA ILE A 122 0.54 -3.66 -6.38
C ILE A 122 -0.48 -2.55 -6.17
N VAL A 123 -1.38 -2.74 -5.21
CA VAL A 123 -2.35 -1.74 -4.77
C VAL A 123 -1.72 -0.97 -3.61
N THR A 124 -1.45 0.32 -3.80
CA THR A 124 -0.96 1.20 -2.73
C THR A 124 -2.03 2.21 -2.33
N ILE A 125 -2.08 2.55 -1.04
CA ILE A 125 -3.12 3.39 -0.46
C ILE A 125 -2.48 4.65 0.11
N ALA A 126 -3.04 5.81 -0.17
CA ALA A 126 -2.53 7.08 0.34
C ALA A 126 -2.48 7.14 1.88
N GLY A 127 -1.56 7.96 2.41
CA GLY A 127 -1.48 8.26 3.85
C GLY A 127 -2.51 9.30 4.31
N ALA A 128 -2.34 9.83 5.53
CA ALA A 128 -3.33 10.69 6.20
C ALA A 128 -3.65 12.02 5.50
N ARG A 129 -2.86 12.42 4.51
CA ARG A 129 -3.09 13.62 3.69
C ARG A 129 -3.94 13.31 2.45
N ARG A 130 -4.48 12.09 2.37
CA ARG A 130 -5.16 11.50 1.21
C ARG A 130 -4.27 11.51 -0.05
N ASN A 131 -2.96 11.80 0.14
CA ASN A 131 -1.87 12.00 -0.81
C ASN A 131 -2.31 12.24 -2.25
N LEU A 132 -3.17 13.24 -2.50
CA LEU A 132 -3.62 13.55 -3.85
C LEU A 132 -2.54 14.21 -4.70
N ALA A 133 -1.42 14.66 -4.13
CA ALA A 133 -0.15 14.84 -4.85
C ALA A 133 0.40 13.56 -5.51
N ASN A 134 -0.32 12.43 -5.36
CA ASN A 134 0.00 11.11 -5.89
C ASN A 134 1.38 10.61 -5.49
N SER A 135 1.89 11.10 -4.36
CA SER A 135 3.17 10.68 -3.82
C SER A 135 3.18 9.18 -3.54
N SER A 136 2.09 8.59 -3.04
CA SER A 136 2.09 7.15 -2.74
C SER A 136 2.20 6.27 -3.99
N VAL A 137 1.46 6.57 -5.07
CA VAL A 137 1.52 5.78 -6.30
C VAL A 137 2.83 6.01 -7.08
N LEU A 138 3.32 7.26 -7.10
CA LEU A 138 4.62 7.57 -7.68
C LEU A 138 5.75 6.98 -6.87
N ASP A 139 5.72 7.01 -5.53
CA ASP A 139 6.70 6.40 -4.64
C ASP A 139 6.75 4.89 -4.83
N MET A 140 5.59 4.24 -4.97
CA MET A 140 5.53 2.81 -5.23
C MET A 140 6.11 2.47 -6.62
N ARG A 141 5.80 3.26 -7.65
CA ARG A 141 6.38 3.09 -9.01
C ARG A 141 7.88 3.41 -9.03
N ASN A 142 8.32 4.44 -8.31
CA ASN A 142 9.73 4.78 -8.08
C ASN A 142 10.44 3.60 -7.40
N ALA A 143 9.80 2.98 -6.40
CA ALA A 143 10.35 1.83 -5.70
C ALA A 143 10.44 0.59 -6.60
N LEU A 144 9.49 0.37 -7.52
CA LEU A 144 9.57 -0.69 -8.52
C LEU A 144 10.73 -0.47 -9.50
N VAL A 145 10.90 0.77 -9.99
CA VAL A 145 12.03 1.13 -10.87
C VAL A 145 13.36 0.93 -10.15
N CYS A 146 13.45 1.32 -8.87
CA CYS A 146 14.63 1.05 -8.05
C CYS A 146 14.85 -0.46 -7.84
N ALA A 147 13.80 -1.25 -7.60
CA ALA A 147 13.90 -2.70 -7.40
C ALA A 147 14.41 -3.43 -8.65
N ALA A 148 14.05 -2.94 -9.84
CA ALA A 148 14.57 -3.47 -11.10
C ALA A 148 16.06 -3.19 -11.31
N GLY A 149 16.60 -2.15 -10.66
CA GLY A 149 17.99 -1.71 -10.79
C GLY A 149 18.90 -2.13 -9.67
N LYS A 150 18.37 -2.84 -8.67
CA LYS A 150 19.16 -3.39 -7.58
C LYS A 150 19.43 -4.86 -7.82
N ASP A 151 20.69 -5.24 -7.92
CA ASP A 151 21.09 -6.65 -8.03
C ASP A 151 20.52 -7.52 -6.90
N SER A 152 20.35 -6.96 -5.70
CA SER A 152 19.79 -7.67 -4.53
C SER A 152 18.30 -7.99 -4.64
N VAL A 153 17.59 -7.39 -5.60
CA VAL A 153 16.15 -7.59 -5.84
C VAL A 153 15.91 -8.04 -7.27
N ASN A 154 16.37 -7.25 -8.26
CA ASN A 154 16.28 -7.54 -9.69
C ASN A 154 14.84 -7.82 -10.16
N ALA A 155 13.92 -6.93 -9.78
CA ALA A 155 12.49 -7.08 -10.07
C ALA A 155 12.18 -7.00 -11.58
N ASP A 156 11.24 -7.84 -12.03
CA ASP A 156 10.71 -7.77 -13.40
C ASP A 156 9.61 -6.71 -13.50
N MET A 157 9.99 -5.45 -13.74
CA MET A 157 9.02 -4.35 -13.77
C MET A 157 7.95 -4.49 -14.86
N ASP A 158 8.20 -5.22 -15.95
CA ASP A 158 7.22 -5.38 -17.04
C ASP A 158 6.04 -6.26 -16.62
N ARG A 159 6.23 -7.06 -15.57
CA ARG A 159 5.23 -7.99 -15.04
C ARG A 159 4.55 -7.50 -13.77
N VAL A 160 4.91 -6.32 -13.29
CA VAL A 160 4.32 -5.68 -12.11
C VAL A 160 3.55 -4.44 -12.54
N LEU A 161 2.28 -4.38 -12.16
CA LEU A 161 1.40 -3.24 -12.35
C LEU A 161 1.20 -2.51 -11.02
N VAL A 162 1.45 -1.21 -10.96
CA VAL A 162 1.17 -0.37 -9.80
C VAL A 162 -0.16 0.36 -9.98
N THR A 163 -0.97 0.40 -8.92
CA THR A 163 -2.27 1.05 -8.89
C THR A 163 -2.55 1.67 -7.52
N ALA A 164 -3.37 2.71 -7.46
CA ALA A 164 -3.78 3.34 -6.21
C ALA A 164 -5.22 3.85 -6.25
N PRO A 165 -6.14 3.35 -5.40
CA PRO A 165 -7.43 4.00 -5.20
C PRO A 165 -7.27 5.39 -4.60
N GLN A 166 -8.21 6.27 -4.95
CA GLN A 166 -8.29 7.61 -4.39
C GLN A 166 -9.47 7.72 -3.42
N TRP A 167 -9.12 7.94 -2.16
CA TRP A 167 -10.05 8.07 -1.05
C TRP A 167 -10.33 9.55 -0.80
N LEU A 168 -11.40 10.04 -1.41
CA LEU A 168 -11.89 11.41 -1.24
C LEU A 168 -12.58 11.55 0.11
N ASN A 169 -12.54 12.76 0.66
CA ASN A 169 -13.40 13.17 1.76
C ASN A 169 -14.32 14.33 1.38
N GLU A 170 -15.22 14.71 2.29
CA GLU A 170 -16.15 15.83 2.13
C GLU A 170 -15.44 17.12 1.72
N ASP A 171 -14.32 17.47 2.37
CA ASP A 171 -13.54 18.68 2.04
C ASP A 171 -13.03 18.65 0.60
N ASP A 172 -12.54 17.49 0.14
CA ASP A 172 -12.03 17.34 -1.23
C ASP A 172 -13.14 17.52 -2.26
N VAL A 173 -14.33 16.97 -2.00
CA VAL A 173 -15.49 17.11 -2.90
C VAL A 173 -16.00 18.56 -2.92
N ASP A 174 -16.09 19.19 -1.75
CA ASP A 174 -16.51 20.60 -1.61
C ASP A 174 -15.52 21.56 -2.30
N ALA A 175 -14.23 21.25 -2.25
CA ALA A 175 -13.18 22.00 -2.95
C ALA A 175 -13.16 21.77 -4.47
N GLY A 176 -13.77 20.69 -4.95
CA GLY A 176 -13.98 20.40 -6.38
C GLY A 176 -13.24 19.18 -6.94
N ALA A 177 -12.58 18.37 -6.10
CA ALA A 177 -12.00 17.11 -6.53
C ALA A 177 -13.06 16.02 -6.77
N GLY A 178 -12.72 15.08 -7.65
CA GLY A 178 -13.61 13.97 -8.01
C GLY A 178 -14.67 14.35 -9.05
N THR A 179 -15.72 13.54 -9.11
CA THR A 179 -16.89 13.72 -9.97
C THR A 179 -18.15 13.43 -9.17
N SER A 180 -19.32 13.73 -9.72
CA SER A 180 -20.61 13.53 -9.05
C SER A 180 -20.89 12.08 -8.64
N ASP A 181 -20.20 11.13 -9.25
CA ASP A 181 -20.41 9.70 -9.05
C ASP A 181 -19.34 9.11 -8.09
N ASP A 182 -18.29 9.86 -7.76
CA ASP A 182 -17.18 9.34 -6.96
C ASP A 182 -17.54 9.28 -5.46
N ILE A 183 -17.33 8.12 -4.83
CA ILE A 183 -17.56 7.94 -3.40
C ILE A 183 -16.58 8.77 -2.56
N TYR A 184 -17.06 9.30 -1.44
CA TYR A 184 -16.26 10.04 -0.47
C TYR A 184 -16.69 9.72 0.96
N PHE A 185 -15.80 10.01 1.91
CA PHE A 185 -15.92 9.60 3.30
C PHE A 185 -15.82 10.79 4.26
N GLU A 186 -16.30 10.62 5.48
CA GLU A 186 -16.05 11.59 6.56
C GLU A 186 -14.56 11.57 6.93
N GLY A 187 -13.87 12.70 6.78
CA GLY A 187 -12.45 12.84 7.14
C GLY A 187 -11.53 11.75 6.54
N ASN A 188 -11.00 10.88 7.39
CA ASN A 188 -10.16 9.75 6.98
C ASN A 188 -10.82 8.40 7.30
N ASP A 189 -12.13 8.36 7.52
CA ASP A 189 -12.82 7.19 8.09
C ASP A 189 -12.93 6.00 7.12
N TYR A 190 -12.63 6.22 5.84
CA TYR A 190 -12.35 5.15 4.88
C TYR A 190 -11.31 4.15 5.39
N GLN A 191 -10.34 4.56 6.20
CA GLN A 191 -9.32 3.66 6.72
C GLN A 191 -9.90 2.62 7.72
N LYS A 192 -11.02 2.97 8.36
CA LYS A 192 -11.71 2.15 9.38
C LYS A 192 -12.71 1.18 8.76
N GLY A 193 -12.96 1.25 7.45
CA GLY A 193 -14.06 0.48 6.85
C GLY A 193 -15.41 1.19 6.97
N ASP A 194 -15.45 2.46 7.33
CA ASP A 194 -16.72 3.17 7.50
C ASP A 194 -17.43 3.33 6.15
N ALA A 195 -18.73 3.63 6.21
CA ALA A 195 -19.53 3.83 5.02
C ALA A 195 -19.15 5.13 4.32
N ALA A 196 -19.17 5.12 2.98
CA ALA A 196 -19.15 6.36 2.22
C ALA A 196 -20.38 7.21 2.58
N VAL A 197 -20.19 8.53 2.67
CA VAL A 197 -21.23 9.50 3.02
C VAL A 197 -21.86 10.13 1.77
N GLY A 198 -21.38 9.76 0.59
CA GLY A 198 -21.97 10.10 -0.70
C GLY A 198 -21.25 9.42 -1.88
N PRO A 199 -21.72 9.66 -3.11
CA PRO A 199 -22.79 10.58 -3.47
C PRO A 199 -24.20 10.02 -3.17
N GLY A 200 -25.16 10.90 -2.91
CA GLY A 200 -26.57 10.51 -2.70
C GLY A 200 -26.78 9.59 -1.50
N ASP A 201 -27.51 8.50 -1.69
CA ASP A 201 -27.87 7.52 -0.63
C ASP A 201 -26.86 6.35 -0.53
N VAL A 202 -25.66 6.48 -1.13
CA VAL A 202 -24.59 5.47 -0.99
C VAL A 202 -24.31 5.21 0.48
N ASN A 203 -24.21 3.92 0.83
CA ASN A 203 -23.91 3.49 2.20
C ASN A 203 -23.07 2.20 2.19
N LEU A 204 -22.06 2.20 1.31
CA LEU A 204 -21.11 1.11 1.09
C LEU A 204 -19.86 1.34 1.95
N SER A 205 -19.36 0.29 2.61
CA SER A 205 -18.07 0.35 3.32
C SER A 205 -16.90 0.58 2.35
N SER A 206 -15.89 1.35 2.77
CA SER A 206 -14.62 1.42 2.03
C SER A 206 -13.96 0.04 1.81
N PHE A 207 -14.21 -0.94 2.67
CA PHE A 207 -13.70 -2.30 2.52
C PHE A 207 -14.46 -3.08 1.44
N GLU A 208 -15.75 -2.81 1.26
CA GLU A 208 -16.51 -3.35 0.13
C GLU A 208 -16.07 -2.72 -1.20
N ALA A 209 -15.78 -1.42 -1.20
CA ALA A 209 -15.18 -0.74 -2.35
C ALA A 209 -13.80 -1.33 -2.69
N MET A 210 -12.98 -1.65 -1.69
CA MET A 210 -11.73 -2.38 -1.87
C MET A 210 -11.93 -3.79 -2.45
N ASP A 211 -12.93 -4.55 -1.98
CA ASP A 211 -13.24 -5.86 -2.56
C ASP A 211 -13.58 -5.74 -4.05
N LYS A 212 -14.39 -4.75 -4.45
CA LYS A 212 -14.74 -4.50 -5.85
C LYS A 212 -13.50 -4.15 -6.68
N LEU A 213 -12.64 -3.28 -6.18
CA LEU A 213 -11.38 -2.91 -6.85
C LEU A 213 -10.45 -4.12 -7.00
N VAL A 214 -10.18 -4.85 -5.92
CA VAL A 214 -9.31 -6.05 -5.95
C VAL A 214 -9.88 -7.10 -6.90
N LYS A 215 -11.20 -7.33 -6.87
CA LYS A 215 -11.89 -8.25 -7.78
C LYS A 215 -11.71 -7.88 -9.25
N SER A 216 -11.67 -6.58 -9.57
CA SER A 216 -11.52 -6.12 -10.96
C SER A 216 -10.21 -6.58 -11.62
N PHE A 217 -9.14 -6.78 -10.85
CA PHE A 217 -7.86 -7.26 -11.38
C PHE A 217 -7.88 -8.74 -11.74
N TRP A 218 -8.81 -9.53 -11.21
CA TRP A 218 -8.93 -10.96 -11.55
C TRP A 218 -9.64 -11.23 -12.87
N ASN A 219 -9.94 -10.20 -13.66
CA ASN A 219 -10.43 -10.37 -15.03
C ASN A 219 -9.36 -10.98 -15.94
N LYS A 220 -9.51 -12.27 -16.27
CA LYS A 220 -8.55 -13.02 -17.09
C LYS A 220 -8.53 -12.65 -18.58
N ASP A 221 -9.53 -11.91 -19.06
CA ASP A 221 -9.49 -11.35 -20.41
C ASP A 221 -8.55 -10.14 -20.49
N VAL A 222 -8.34 -9.45 -19.37
CA VAL A 222 -7.44 -8.30 -19.26
C VAL A 222 -6.07 -8.69 -18.72
N TYR A 223 -6.04 -9.52 -17.66
CA TYR A 223 -4.83 -9.95 -16.95
C TYR A 223 -4.71 -11.49 -16.93
N PRO A 224 -4.51 -12.13 -18.09
CA PRO A 224 -4.44 -13.59 -18.20
C PRO A 224 -3.33 -14.19 -17.32
N GLU A 225 -2.15 -13.56 -17.26
CA GLU A 225 -1.00 -14.02 -16.47
C GLU A 225 -1.07 -13.68 -14.97
N LEU A 226 -2.07 -12.92 -14.49
CA LEU A 226 -2.12 -12.47 -13.09
C LEU A 226 -2.11 -13.64 -12.11
N ASP A 227 -1.20 -13.58 -11.14
CA ASP A 227 -1.09 -14.59 -10.10
C ASP A 227 -1.25 -14.04 -8.69
N THR A 228 -0.75 -12.83 -8.41
CA THR A 228 -0.79 -12.24 -7.06
C THR A 228 -1.31 -10.80 -7.07
N VAL A 229 -2.06 -10.42 -6.04
CA VAL A 229 -2.32 -9.01 -5.71
C VAL A 229 -1.64 -8.69 -4.38
N VAL A 230 -0.77 -7.69 -4.36
CA VAL A 230 -0.14 -7.19 -3.13
C VAL A 230 -0.76 -5.85 -2.79
N ILE A 231 -1.34 -5.73 -1.61
CA ILE A 231 -1.89 -4.47 -1.09
C ILE A 231 -0.90 -3.96 -0.05
N ALA A 232 -0.08 -2.97 -0.40
CA ALA A 232 1.04 -2.53 0.43
C ALA A 232 1.12 -1.00 0.53
N SER A 233 1.25 -0.48 1.75
CA SER A 233 1.41 0.94 1.98
C SER A 233 2.04 1.25 3.34
N HIS A 234 2.18 2.56 3.61
CA HIS A 234 2.80 3.15 4.79
C HIS A 234 1.78 4.00 5.59
N SER A 235 2.03 4.19 6.89
CA SER A 235 1.28 5.13 7.74
C SER A 235 -0.24 4.86 7.76
N LEU A 236 -1.11 5.84 7.51
CA LEU A 236 -2.57 5.65 7.46
C LEU A 236 -2.98 4.59 6.42
N GLY A 237 -2.33 4.53 5.26
CA GLY A 237 -2.59 3.49 4.27
C GLY A 237 -2.28 2.10 4.82
N ALA A 238 -1.20 1.95 5.59
CA ALA A 238 -0.89 0.70 6.29
C ALA A 238 -1.93 0.34 7.38
N GLN A 239 -2.50 1.34 8.07
CA GLN A 239 -3.59 1.11 9.02
C GLN A 239 -4.81 0.53 8.30
N MET A 240 -5.22 1.14 7.18
CA MET A 240 -6.33 0.66 6.38
C MET A 240 -6.08 -0.77 5.89
N ILE A 241 -4.88 -1.07 5.39
CA ILE A 241 -4.52 -2.41 4.90
C ILE A 241 -4.64 -3.45 6.01
N GLN A 242 -4.12 -3.15 7.20
CA GLN A 242 -4.18 -4.09 8.33
C GLN A 242 -5.61 -4.30 8.82
N ARG A 243 -6.41 -3.22 8.86
CA ARG A 243 -7.83 -3.25 9.25
C ARG A 243 -8.68 -4.00 8.22
N TYR A 244 -8.43 -3.78 6.93
CA TYR A 244 -9.04 -4.52 5.84
C TYR A 244 -8.67 -6.00 5.90
N ALA A 245 -7.39 -6.34 6.11
CA ALA A 245 -6.96 -7.72 6.31
C ALA A 245 -7.64 -8.38 7.53
N MET A 246 -7.86 -7.63 8.62
CA MET A 246 -8.58 -8.12 9.79
C MET A 246 -10.02 -8.51 9.45
N LEU A 247 -10.77 -7.61 8.81
CA LEU A 247 -12.21 -7.76 8.67
C LEU A 247 -12.64 -8.49 7.39
N ARG A 248 -11.84 -8.43 6.31
CA ARG A 248 -12.22 -8.98 5.00
C ARG A 248 -12.77 -10.41 5.13
N PRO A 249 -13.97 -10.70 4.62
CA PRO A 249 -14.50 -12.06 4.52
C PRO A 249 -13.64 -12.93 3.59
N THR A 250 -13.77 -14.24 3.70
CA THR A 250 -13.06 -15.16 2.80
C THR A 250 -13.54 -15.00 1.36
N GLN A 251 -12.61 -14.79 0.42
CA GLN A 251 -12.86 -14.85 -1.02
C GLN A 251 -11.98 -15.94 -1.67
N PRO A 252 -12.35 -16.46 -2.86
CA PRO A 252 -11.60 -17.51 -3.54
C PRO A 252 -10.13 -17.18 -3.81
N GLU A 253 -9.82 -15.90 -4.00
CA GLU A 253 -8.48 -15.42 -4.36
C GLU A 253 -7.60 -15.09 -3.14
N ASP A 254 -8.08 -15.29 -1.91
CA ASP A 254 -7.40 -14.85 -0.68
C ASP A 254 -5.99 -15.42 -0.52
N SER A 255 -5.75 -16.65 -0.96
CA SER A 255 -4.41 -17.28 -0.92
C SER A 255 -3.39 -16.56 -1.81
N LYS A 256 -3.86 -15.74 -2.75
CA LYS A 256 -3.07 -14.94 -3.70
C LYS A 256 -3.06 -13.44 -3.37
N VAL A 257 -3.63 -13.04 -2.23
CA VAL A 257 -3.60 -11.66 -1.74
C VAL A 257 -2.61 -11.52 -0.59
N HIS A 258 -1.67 -10.59 -0.73
CA HIS A 258 -0.62 -10.32 0.24
C HIS A 258 -0.78 -8.90 0.78
N TYR A 259 -0.58 -8.71 2.09
CA TYR A 259 -0.79 -7.43 2.76
C TYR A 259 0.53 -6.89 3.30
N GLY A 260 0.95 -5.71 2.84
CA GLY A 260 2.15 -5.01 3.29
C GLY A 260 1.83 -3.85 4.22
N VAL A 261 2.18 -3.99 5.50
CA VAL A 261 1.81 -3.05 6.57
C VAL A 261 3.06 -2.36 7.10
N MET A 262 3.31 -1.11 6.67
CA MET A 262 4.54 -0.39 7.02
C MET A 262 4.28 0.82 7.94
N ASN A 263 4.93 0.85 9.10
CA ASN A 263 4.82 1.91 10.12
C ASN A 263 3.38 2.47 10.33
N PRO A 264 2.35 1.63 10.55
CA PRO A 264 1.02 2.14 10.78
C PRO A 264 0.95 2.99 12.06
N GLY A 265 0.07 3.99 12.03
CA GLY A 265 -0.25 4.84 13.17
C GLY A 265 -0.78 4.03 14.34
N SER A 266 -1.75 3.15 14.12
CA SER A 266 -2.32 2.23 15.10
C SER A 266 -2.74 0.92 14.41
N TYR A 267 -3.04 -0.10 15.19
CA TYR A 267 -3.45 -1.43 14.70
C TYR A 267 -4.87 -1.74 15.16
N ALA A 268 -5.61 -2.53 14.40
CA ALA A 268 -6.67 -3.36 14.97
C ALA A 268 -6.00 -4.54 15.69
N TRP A 269 -6.03 -4.52 17.02
CA TRP A 269 -5.42 -5.58 17.83
C TRP A 269 -6.30 -6.84 17.80
N PRO A 270 -5.75 -8.03 17.45
CA PRO A 270 -6.55 -9.25 17.35
C PRO A 270 -6.94 -9.85 18.71
N VAL A 271 -6.24 -9.48 19.78
CA VAL A 271 -6.48 -9.96 21.16
C VAL A 271 -6.88 -8.80 22.07
N THR A 272 -7.41 -9.10 23.25
CA THR A 272 -7.78 -8.07 24.24
C THR A 272 -6.58 -7.58 25.05
N ASP A 273 -5.57 -8.42 25.26
CA ASP A 273 -4.35 -8.02 25.97
C ASP A 273 -3.63 -6.85 25.27
N ARG A 274 -3.02 -5.98 26.07
CA ARG A 274 -2.32 -4.77 25.63
C ARG A 274 -1.04 -4.58 26.45
N PRO A 275 0.05 -4.12 25.82
CA PRO A 275 1.33 -3.90 26.50
C PRO A 275 1.29 -2.74 27.51
N LEU A 276 0.35 -1.80 27.36
CA LEU A 276 0.20 -0.59 28.16
C LEU A 276 -1.26 -0.40 28.56
N ASP A 277 -1.48 0.40 29.59
CA ASP A 277 -2.79 0.81 30.10
C ASP A 277 -2.87 2.35 30.05
N ASP A 278 -4.00 2.88 29.57
CA ASP A 278 -4.36 4.28 29.65
C ASP A 278 -5.80 4.41 30.20
N SER A 279 -5.86 4.80 31.47
CA SER A 279 -7.09 4.98 32.27
C SER A 279 -8.18 5.82 31.60
N SER A 280 -7.82 6.67 30.63
CA SER A 280 -8.78 7.56 29.95
C SER A 280 -9.78 6.83 29.06
N CYS A 281 -9.54 5.55 28.71
CA CYS A 281 -10.47 4.74 27.92
C CYS A 281 -10.48 3.24 28.21
N ASN A 282 -10.40 2.85 29.49
CA ASN A 282 -10.47 1.43 29.92
C ASN A 282 -11.70 0.68 29.39
N GLY A 283 -12.80 1.37 29.09
CA GLY A 283 -14.01 0.76 28.55
C GLY A 283 -14.03 0.60 27.04
N THR A 284 -13.18 1.32 26.30
CA THR A 284 -13.30 1.46 24.83
C THR A 284 -11.97 1.23 24.09
N TYR A 285 -10.88 0.91 24.79
CA TYR A 285 -9.56 0.68 24.21
C TYR A 285 -9.51 -0.45 23.15
N ASN A 286 -10.47 -1.38 23.23
CA ASN A 286 -10.57 -2.53 22.34
C ASN A 286 -11.67 -2.38 21.29
N ASP A 287 -12.36 -1.24 21.26
CA ASP A 287 -13.40 -0.98 20.26
C ASP A 287 -12.78 -0.87 18.88
N TRP A 288 -13.58 -1.19 17.87
CA TRP A 288 -13.18 -0.92 16.50
C TRP A 288 -12.94 0.59 16.35
N PRO A 289 -11.81 1.04 15.74
CA PRO A 289 -10.90 0.30 14.89
C PRO A 289 -9.55 -0.07 15.55
N TYR A 290 -9.51 -0.13 16.89
CA TYR A 290 -8.31 -0.41 17.69
C TYR A 290 -8.22 -1.84 18.21
N GLY A 291 -9.34 -2.56 18.17
CA GLY A 291 -9.43 -3.96 18.50
C GLY A 291 -10.67 -4.59 17.88
N ILE A 292 -10.98 -5.79 18.35
CA ILE A 292 -12.17 -6.53 17.94
C ILE A 292 -12.99 -6.90 19.18
N SER A 293 -13.48 -5.87 19.87
CA SER A 293 -14.31 -5.97 21.08
C SER A 293 -15.44 -6.96 20.90
N ASP A 294 -15.56 -7.91 21.83
CA ASP A 294 -16.65 -8.89 21.90
C ASP A 294 -17.98 -8.23 22.32
N ASP A 295 -17.90 -7.10 23.03
CA ASP A 295 -19.04 -6.43 23.68
C ASP A 295 -19.74 -5.38 22.79
N GLU A 296 -19.08 -4.90 21.72
CA GLU A 296 -19.57 -3.79 20.87
C GLU A 296 -19.72 -4.21 19.39
N PRO A 297 -20.69 -5.09 19.04
CA PRO A 297 -20.87 -5.56 17.66
C PRO A 297 -21.30 -4.45 16.69
N ASP A 298 -22.01 -3.42 17.17
CA ASP A 298 -22.48 -2.32 16.34
C ASP A 298 -21.37 -1.33 15.95
N ALA A 299 -20.24 -1.35 16.66
CA ALA A 299 -19.05 -0.56 16.32
C ALA A 299 -18.34 -1.07 15.04
N PHE A 300 -18.65 -2.29 14.58
CA PHE A 300 -18.09 -2.81 13.34
C PHE A 300 -18.80 -2.23 12.11
N PRO A 301 -18.05 -2.04 11.00
CA PRO A 301 -18.63 -1.76 9.70
C PRO A 301 -19.73 -2.76 9.34
N LYS A 302 -20.82 -2.25 8.73
CA LYS A 302 -21.93 -3.07 8.24
C LYS A 302 -21.45 -4.26 7.39
N TYR A 303 -20.39 -4.03 6.62
CA TYR A 303 -19.62 -5.01 5.84
C TYR A 303 -19.42 -6.38 6.52
N VAL A 304 -19.13 -6.39 7.84
CA VAL A 304 -18.81 -7.63 8.58
C VAL A 304 -19.61 -7.77 9.87
N ARG A 305 -20.61 -6.91 10.10
CA ARG A 305 -21.38 -6.92 11.35
C ARG A 305 -22.02 -8.28 11.62
N THR A 306 -22.54 -8.94 10.59
CA THR A 306 -23.10 -10.31 10.70
C THR A 306 -22.06 -11.32 11.16
N ASP A 307 -20.85 -11.30 10.57
CA ASP A 307 -19.73 -12.17 10.96
C ASP A 307 -19.25 -11.87 12.39
N ALA A 308 -19.13 -10.59 12.73
CA ALA A 308 -18.71 -10.15 14.05
C ALA A 308 -19.68 -10.64 15.13
N VAL A 309 -20.99 -10.54 14.88
CA VAL A 309 -22.06 -11.07 15.75
C VAL A 309 -22.02 -12.60 15.80
N ALA A 310 -21.76 -13.28 14.68
CA ALA A 310 -21.71 -14.74 14.62
C ALA A 310 -20.49 -15.34 15.34
N GLY A 311 -19.35 -14.63 15.37
CA GLY A 311 -18.20 -15.01 16.19
C GLY A 311 -16.86 -14.45 15.72
N ARG A 312 -16.20 -13.67 16.60
CA ARG A 312 -14.90 -13.02 16.34
C ARG A 312 -13.72 -13.98 16.23
N SER A 313 -13.84 -15.21 16.74
CA SER A 313 -12.84 -16.25 16.55
C SER A 313 -12.58 -16.52 15.07
N SER A 314 -13.62 -16.53 14.24
CA SER A 314 -13.48 -16.72 12.80
C SER A 314 -12.74 -15.57 12.12
N ILE A 315 -12.98 -14.32 12.55
CA ILE A 315 -12.27 -13.13 12.08
C ILE A 315 -10.77 -13.24 12.43
N ARG A 316 -10.45 -13.59 13.69
CA ARG A 316 -9.08 -13.80 14.18
C ARG A 316 -8.35 -14.89 13.40
N GLU A 317 -8.98 -16.06 13.25
CA GLU A 317 -8.42 -17.20 12.53
C GLU A 317 -8.13 -16.85 11.06
N ARG A 318 -9.08 -16.18 10.39
CA ARG A 318 -8.86 -15.66 9.04
C ARG A 318 -7.67 -14.73 9.00
N TYR A 319 -7.63 -13.70 9.86
CA TYR A 319 -6.52 -12.75 9.91
C TYR A 319 -5.16 -13.43 10.07
N PHE A 320 -5.04 -14.38 11.01
CA PHE A 320 -3.80 -15.11 11.24
C PHE A 320 -3.39 -16.01 10.06
N SER A 321 -4.33 -16.46 9.25
CA SER A 321 -4.05 -17.25 8.03
C SER A 321 -3.64 -16.42 6.81
N ARG A 322 -3.81 -15.09 6.84
CA ARG A 322 -3.49 -14.22 5.69
C ARG A 322 -1.98 -14.08 5.49
N ASN A 323 -1.58 -13.82 4.25
CA ASN A 323 -0.20 -13.49 3.89
C ASN A 323 0.07 -12.03 4.26
N ILE A 324 0.75 -11.76 5.38
CA ILE A 324 1.01 -10.39 5.86
C ILE A 324 2.49 -10.17 6.13
N PHE A 325 3.08 -9.12 5.58
CA PHE A 325 4.41 -8.68 5.95
C PHE A 325 4.37 -7.29 6.57
N TYR A 326 5.02 -7.15 7.72
CA TYR A 326 5.12 -5.89 8.45
C TYR A 326 6.51 -5.30 8.26
N GLY A 327 6.58 -3.99 8.05
CA GLY A 327 7.82 -3.23 7.95
C GLY A 327 7.89 -2.13 8.99
N PHE A 328 8.91 -2.15 9.86
CA PHE A 328 9.10 -1.17 10.93
C PHE A 328 10.42 -0.42 10.81
N GLY A 329 10.34 0.88 10.51
CA GLY A 329 11.49 1.78 10.47
C GLY A 329 12.09 1.97 11.86
N LEU A 330 13.38 1.63 12.02
CA LEU A 330 14.07 1.69 13.30
C LEU A 330 14.30 3.11 13.84
N LYS A 331 14.00 4.14 13.04
CA LYS A 331 14.04 5.56 13.44
C LYS A 331 12.66 6.20 13.50
N ASP A 332 11.59 5.41 13.39
CA ASP A 332 10.22 5.92 13.41
C ASP A 332 9.69 6.06 14.84
N HIS A 333 10.16 7.10 15.52
CA HIS A 333 9.75 7.44 16.89
C HIS A 333 8.62 8.48 16.92
N GLY A 334 7.96 8.74 15.78
CA GLY A 334 6.80 9.63 15.72
C GLY A 334 5.63 9.09 16.55
N LYS A 335 4.82 9.97 17.14
CA LYS A 335 3.70 9.59 18.01
C LYS A 335 2.60 8.80 17.30
N GLY A 336 2.41 9.04 16.00
CA GLY A 336 1.32 8.45 15.23
C GLY A 336 -0.05 8.87 15.71
N ASP A 337 -0.97 7.90 15.77
CA ASP A 337 -2.32 8.10 16.27
C ASP A 337 -2.31 8.50 17.76
N SER A 338 -2.85 9.68 18.08
CA SER A 338 -2.85 10.24 19.43
C SER A 338 -4.07 9.87 20.26
N ASN A 339 -5.03 9.12 19.70
CA ASN A 339 -6.18 8.66 20.47
C ASN A 339 -5.74 7.75 21.62
N CYS A 340 -6.47 7.77 22.73
CA CYS A 340 -6.11 7.01 23.92
C CYS A 340 -6.04 5.51 23.64
N GLN A 341 -6.95 4.96 22.82
CA GLN A 341 -6.98 3.55 22.44
C GLN A 341 -5.70 3.12 21.71
N ALA A 342 -5.10 4.03 20.93
CA ALA A 342 -3.81 3.80 20.30
C ALA A 342 -2.65 3.83 21.31
N GLN A 343 -2.76 4.58 22.41
CA GLN A 343 -1.71 4.65 23.44
C GLN A 343 -1.56 3.32 24.20
N TRP A 344 -2.63 2.53 24.32
CA TRP A 344 -2.56 1.15 24.85
C TRP A 344 -1.62 0.24 24.05
N GLN A 345 -1.35 0.58 22.79
CA GLN A 345 -0.50 -0.18 21.89
C GLN A 345 0.98 0.24 21.99
N GLY A 346 1.26 1.44 22.48
CA GLY A 346 2.58 2.08 22.43
C GLY A 346 2.49 3.58 22.18
N SER A 347 3.56 4.31 22.51
CA SER A 347 3.62 5.78 22.39
C SER A 347 4.26 6.30 21.11
N THR A 348 4.81 5.40 20.27
CA THR A 348 5.46 5.74 18.98
C THR A 348 5.14 4.69 17.93
N HIS A 349 5.28 5.01 16.64
CA HIS A 349 5.11 4.04 15.54
C HIS A 349 5.94 2.77 15.75
N LEU A 350 7.26 2.91 15.96
CA LEU A 350 8.13 1.77 16.21
C LEU A 350 7.78 1.03 17.51
N GLY A 351 7.39 1.76 18.56
CA GLY A 351 6.95 1.16 19.82
C GLY A 351 5.73 0.27 19.63
N ARG A 352 4.71 0.75 18.89
CA ARG A 352 3.52 -0.02 18.54
C ARG A 352 3.86 -1.23 17.68
N GLY A 353 4.72 -1.07 16.67
CA GLY A 353 5.17 -2.18 15.82
C GLY A 353 5.87 -3.29 16.60
N ARG A 354 6.80 -2.93 17.51
CA ARG A 354 7.48 -3.91 18.37
C ARG A 354 6.51 -4.63 19.29
N ASN A 355 5.60 -3.90 19.92
CA ASN A 355 4.60 -4.50 20.80
C ASN A 355 3.63 -5.41 20.02
N PHE A 356 3.29 -5.06 18.79
CA PHE A 356 2.46 -5.90 17.92
C PHE A 356 3.20 -7.18 17.50
N ASP A 357 4.48 -7.08 17.15
CA ASP A 357 5.36 -8.23 16.87
C ASP A 357 5.48 -9.15 18.09
N ASP A 358 5.70 -8.59 19.29
CA ASP A 358 5.75 -9.36 20.53
C ASP A 358 4.41 -10.05 20.85
N MET A 359 3.28 -9.37 20.59
CA MET A 359 1.95 -9.98 20.70
C MET A 359 1.77 -11.15 19.74
N LEU A 360 2.17 -11.01 18.47
CA LEU A 360 2.10 -12.10 17.49
C LEU A 360 2.96 -13.30 17.90
N LYS A 361 4.16 -13.06 18.42
CA LYS A 361 5.06 -14.11 18.95
C LYS A 361 4.47 -14.80 20.19
N GLY A 362 3.72 -14.06 21.01
CA GLY A 362 3.08 -14.54 22.24
C GLY A 362 1.75 -15.27 22.07
N LEU A 363 1.22 -15.37 20.84
CA LEU A 363 -0.02 -16.13 20.58
C LEU A 363 0.14 -17.60 20.98
N SER A 364 -0.95 -18.22 21.45
CA SER A 364 -0.95 -19.63 21.88
C SER A 364 -0.56 -20.61 20.77
N GLY A 365 -0.86 -20.26 19.51
CA GLY A 365 -0.43 -21.01 18.32
C GLY A 365 0.97 -20.67 17.81
N GLY A 366 1.68 -19.78 18.51
CA GLY A 366 2.92 -19.15 18.06
C GLY A 366 2.70 -18.10 16.97
N PHE A 367 3.80 -17.54 16.49
CA PHE A 367 3.78 -16.55 15.41
C PHE A 367 3.12 -17.12 14.14
N PRO A 368 2.15 -16.41 13.51
CA PRO A 368 1.45 -16.93 12.33
C PRO A 368 2.40 -17.22 11.15
N LYS A 369 2.37 -18.44 10.61
CA LYS A 369 3.35 -18.94 9.64
C LYS A 369 3.36 -18.21 8.30
N SER A 370 2.23 -17.64 7.89
CA SER A 370 2.07 -16.86 6.66
C SER A 370 2.43 -15.39 6.85
N GLN A 371 2.88 -15.00 8.04
CA GLN A 371 3.23 -13.62 8.35
C GLN A 371 4.74 -13.44 8.53
N SER A 372 5.23 -12.20 8.45
CA SER A 372 6.64 -11.88 8.73
C SER A 372 6.80 -10.43 9.20
N VAL A 373 7.83 -10.15 10.01
CA VAL A 373 8.17 -8.80 10.49
C VAL A 373 9.59 -8.46 10.06
N HIS A 374 9.77 -7.25 9.52
CA HIS A 374 11.05 -6.75 9.01
C HIS A 374 11.36 -5.39 9.64
N TYR A 375 12.52 -5.29 10.30
CA TYR A 375 13.00 -4.04 10.87
C TYR A 375 13.94 -3.33 9.88
N ILE A 376 13.60 -2.10 9.52
CA ILE A 376 14.29 -1.36 8.46
C ILE A 376 15.23 -0.34 9.08
N GLU A 377 16.53 -0.56 8.91
CA GLU A 377 17.57 0.29 9.48
C GLU A 377 17.60 1.68 8.84
N GLY A 378 17.83 2.72 9.66
CA GLY A 378 18.03 4.09 9.19
C GLY A 378 16.77 4.79 8.65
N VAL A 379 15.63 4.11 8.61
CA VAL A 379 14.37 4.66 8.08
C VAL A 379 13.46 5.13 9.23
N SER A 380 12.94 6.35 9.09
CA SER A 380 11.92 6.94 9.97
C SER A 380 10.55 6.89 9.30
N HIS A 381 9.63 7.82 9.60
CA HIS A 381 8.29 7.87 9.00
C HIS A 381 8.30 8.39 7.55
N GLN A 382 8.85 7.61 6.61
CA GLN A 382 9.09 8.04 5.22
C GLN A 382 8.67 6.96 4.21
N ASP A 383 7.56 7.17 3.50
CA ASP A 383 6.94 6.25 2.52
C ASP A 383 7.98 5.65 1.55
N TYR A 384 8.58 6.50 0.73
CA TYR A 384 9.53 6.06 -0.30
C TYR A 384 10.72 5.27 0.27
N LYS A 385 11.27 5.68 1.43
CA LYS A 385 12.39 4.95 2.04
C LYS A 385 11.99 3.57 2.58
N MET A 386 10.75 3.42 3.04
CA MET A 386 10.22 2.10 3.40
C MET A 386 10.06 1.24 2.15
N PHE A 387 9.46 1.79 1.08
CA PHE A 387 9.19 1.05 -0.16
C PHE A 387 10.44 0.60 -0.90
N ILE A 388 11.52 1.39 -0.88
CA ILE A 388 12.79 1.01 -1.52
C ILE A 388 13.67 0.10 -0.68
N SER A 389 13.31 -0.22 0.57
CA SER A 389 14.13 -1.13 1.37
C SER A 389 14.10 -2.54 0.78
N ASP A 390 15.24 -3.21 0.72
CA ASP A 390 15.36 -4.51 0.05
C ASP A 390 14.36 -5.54 0.59
N ALA A 391 14.16 -5.58 1.91
CA ALA A 391 13.19 -6.48 2.55
C ALA A 391 11.76 -6.25 2.04
N MET A 392 11.35 -4.99 1.89
CA MET A 392 10.01 -4.66 1.39
C MET A 392 9.90 -4.86 -0.11
N GLN A 393 10.92 -4.47 -0.88
CA GLN A 393 10.93 -4.67 -2.34
C GLN A 393 10.86 -6.14 -2.72
N LYS A 394 11.54 -7.03 -1.99
CA LYS A 394 11.47 -8.48 -2.20
C LYS A 394 10.03 -9.00 -2.02
N LYS A 395 9.38 -8.65 -0.90
CA LYS A 395 7.99 -9.05 -0.62
C LYS A 395 6.98 -8.44 -1.61
N MET A 396 7.21 -7.20 -2.06
CA MET A 396 6.30 -6.53 -3.00
C MET A 396 6.49 -7.02 -4.44
N PHE A 397 7.73 -7.13 -4.93
CA PHE A 397 7.99 -7.18 -6.38
C PHE A 397 8.52 -8.52 -6.92
N LEU A 398 8.90 -9.48 -6.06
CA LEU A 398 9.40 -10.79 -6.51
C LEU A 398 8.34 -11.89 -6.47
N PHE A 399 8.31 -12.72 -7.49
CA PHE A 399 7.27 -13.74 -7.67
C PHE A 399 7.49 -15.01 -6.83
N ASP A 400 8.70 -15.24 -6.32
CA ASP A 400 9.01 -16.43 -5.54
C ASP A 400 8.77 -16.15 -4.04
N ASP A 401 7.89 -16.95 -3.43
CA ASP A 401 7.60 -16.89 -1.98
C ASP A 401 8.68 -17.57 -1.11
N ASN A 402 9.80 -18.01 -1.70
CA ASN A 402 10.81 -18.86 -1.06
C ASN A 402 11.92 -18.12 -0.26
N GLU A 403 11.73 -16.85 0.10
CA GLU A 403 12.63 -16.13 1.04
C GLU A 403 11.95 -15.70 2.34
#